data_AF-A0A7Y5F8R1-F1
#
_entry.id   AF-A0A7Y5F8R1-F1
#
_cell.length_a   1.000
_cell.length_b   1.000
_cell.length_c   1.000
_cell.angle_alpha   90.00
_cell.angle_beta   90.00
_cell.angle_gamma   90.00
#
_symmetry.space_group_name_H-M   'P 1'
#
loop_
_entity.id
_entity.type
_entity.pdbx_description
1 polymer ?
#
loop_
_entity_poly.entity_id
_entity_poly.type
_entity_poly.pdbx_seq_one_letter_code
_entity_poly.pdbx_strand_id
1 'polypeptide(L)'
;MSASRCLKDTRAFMRGSEGRAWVEGVQEHLRGRTIQRVRFTATDNGIATTLHLDNKETYQFMDEELLLDTLYDQHSAFFWQLDNAF
;
A
#
# COMPACT_ATOMS: atom_id res chain seq x y z
N MET A 1 -1.81 -0.52 19.77
CA MET A 1 -2.39 -1.84 19.40
C MET A 1 -1.27 -2.71 18.84
N SER A 2 -1.19 -4.01 19.16
CA SER A 2 -0.12 -4.87 18.60
C SER A 2 -0.41 -5.22 17.13
N ALA A 3 0.62 -5.22 16.28
CA ALA A 3 0.52 -5.57 14.86
C ALA A 3 -0.10 -6.97 14.62
N SER A 4 0.15 -7.91 15.54
CA SER A 4 -0.41 -9.27 15.52
C SER A 4 -1.93 -9.34 15.66
N ARG A 5 -2.54 -8.38 16.36
CA ARG A 5 -4.00 -8.29 16.52
C ARG A 5 -4.64 -7.67 15.27
N CYS A 6 -4.02 -6.63 14.72
CA CYS A 6 -4.43 -6.00 13.46
C CYS A 6 -4.48 -7.03 12.32
N LEU A 7 -3.44 -7.86 12.15
CA LEU A 7 -3.40 -8.91 11.12
C LEU A 7 -4.51 -9.97 11.29
N LYS A 8 -4.88 -10.32 12.52
CA LYS A 8 -5.98 -11.26 12.78
C LYS A 8 -7.33 -10.64 12.40
N ASP A 9 -7.54 -9.37 12.76
CA ASP A 9 -8.77 -8.65 12.47
C ASP A 9 -8.94 -8.41 10.96
N THR A 10 -7.86 -8.07 10.25
CA THR A 10 -7.86 -7.98 8.77
C THR A 10 -8.16 -9.32 8.12
N ARG A 11 -7.55 -10.42 8.57
CA ARG A 11 -7.86 -11.76 8.04
C ARG A 11 -9.31 -12.16 8.30
N ALA A 12 -9.85 -11.83 9.47
CA ALA A 12 -11.26 -12.06 9.79
C ALA A 12 -12.17 -11.26 8.85
N PHE A 13 -11.88 -9.97 8.64
CA PHE A 13 -12.60 -9.12 7.70
C PHE A 13 -12.59 -9.69 6.27
N MET A 14 -11.41 -10.04 5.75
CA MET A 14 -11.25 -10.59 4.40
C MET A 14 -11.98 -11.94 4.20
N ARG A 15 -12.20 -12.69 5.28
CA ARG A 15 -12.99 -13.93 5.28
C ARG A 15 -14.48 -13.70 5.51
N GLY A 16 -14.89 -12.49 5.89
CA GLY A 16 -16.28 -12.09 6.03
C GLY A 16 -16.96 -11.88 4.67
N SER A 17 -18.29 -11.78 4.67
CA SER A 17 -19.06 -11.37 3.48
C SER A 17 -18.67 -9.99 3.00
N GLU A 18 -18.46 -9.05 3.93
CA GLU A 18 -18.08 -7.67 3.63
C GLU A 18 -16.69 -7.58 2.97
N GLY A 19 -15.68 -8.26 3.51
CA GLY A 19 -14.35 -8.27 2.91
C GLY A 19 -14.32 -8.94 1.53
N ARG A 20 -15.09 -10.01 1.32
CA ARG A 20 -15.24 -10.62 -0.01
C ARG A 20 -15.88 -9.65 -1.02
N ALA A 21 -16.99 -9.02 -0.64
CA ALA A 21 -17.67 -8.05 -1.50
C ALA A 21 -16.76 -6.85 -1.84
N TRP A 22 -15.95 -6.40 -0.88
CA TRP A 22 -14.95 -5.37 -1.11
C TRP A 22 -13.90 -5.81 -2.14
N VAL A 23 -13.34 -7.01 -2.01
CA VAL A 23 -12.36 -7.57 -2.97
C VAL A 23 -12.98 -7.71 -4.36
N GLU A 24 -14.20 -8.23 -4.45
CA GLU A 24 -14.93 -8.34 -5.73
C GLU A 24 -15.14 -6.96 -6.37
N GLY A 25 -15.47 -5.94 -5.58
CA GLY A 25 -15.59 -4.56 -6.03
C GLY A 25 -14.27 -4.01 -6.61
N VAL A 26 -13.15 -4.25 -5.93
CA VAL A 26 -11.82 -3.85 -6.42
C VAL A 26 -11.47 -4.60 -7.71
N GLN A 27 -11.73 -5.91 -7.78
CA GLN A 27 -11.47 -6.72 -8.96
C GLN A 27 -12.28 -6.24 -10.16
N GLU A 28 -13.57 -5.96 -9.98
CA GLU A 28 -14.44 -5.46 -11.05
C GLU A 28 -14.01 -4.05 -11.48
N HIS A 29 -13.67 -3.19 -10.52
CA HIS A 29 -13.18 -1.84 -10.80
C HIS A 29 -11.93 -1.84 -11.68
N LEU A 30 -11.01 -2.78 -11.45
CA LEU A 30 -9.77 -2.93 -12.21
C LEU A 30 -9.93 -3.78 -13.48
N ARG A 31 -11.04 -4.51 -13.66
CA ARG A 31 -11.22 -5.48 -14.75
C ARG A 31 -11.28 -4.77 -16.10
N GLY A 32 -10.41 -5.20 -17.02
CA GLY A 32 -10.33 -4.64 -18.38
C GLY A 32 -9.83 -3.20 -18.44
N ARG A 33 -9.31 -2.67 -17.32
CA ARG A 33 -8.70 -1.33 -17.26
C ARG A 33 -7.24 -1.41 -17.63
N THR A 34 -6.77 -0.39 -18.36
CA THR A 34 -5.35 -0.21 -18.64
C THR A 34 -4.76 0.83 -17.69
N ILE A 35 -3.61 0.52 -17.08
CA ILE A 35 -2.84 1.48 -16.30
C ILE A 35 -2.12 2.43 -17.26
N GLN A 36 -2.45 3.72 -17.22
CA GLN A 36 -1.80 4.74 -18.04
C GLN A 36 -0.56 5.32 -17.36
N ARG A 37 -0.58 5.41 -16.04
CA ARG A 37 0.52 6.00 -15.26
C ARG A 37 0.57 5.41 -13.86
N VAL A 38 1.80 5.22 -13.38
CA VAL A 38 2.08 4.88 -11.98
C VAL A 38 2.81 6.08 -11.34
N ARG A 39 2.43 6.41 -10.10
CA ARG A 39 3.10 7.45 -9.30
C ARG A 39 3.41 6.90 -7.91
N PHE A 40 4.60 7.23 -7.41
CA PHE A 40 5.02 6.97 -6.04
C PHE A 40 5.00 8.28 -5.26
N THR A 41 4.44 8.25 -4.05
CA THR A 41 4.36 9.44 -3.17
C THR A 41 4.78 9.04 -1.76
N ALA A 42 5.75 9.78 -1.20
CA ALA A 42 6.13 9.61 0.19
C ALA A 42 4.98 10.06 1.11
N THR A 43 4.76 9.31 2.18
CA THR A 43 3.75 9.53 3.21
C THR A 43 4.39 9.31 4.57
N ASP A 44 3.69 9.69 5.63
CA ASP A 44 4.16 9.49 7.02
C ASP A 44 4.44 8.03 7.37
N ASN A 45 3.85 7.07 6.63
CA ASN A 45 3.93 5.63 6.90
C ASN A 45 4.78 4.86 5.89
N GLY A 46 5.37 5.52 4.89
CA GLY A 46 6.11 4.86 3.80
C GLY A 46 5.81 5.44 2.43
N ILE A 47 5.92 4.65 1.38
CA ILE A 47 5.68 5.07 -0.01
C ILE A 47 4.34 4.50 -0.50
N ALA A 48 3.41 5.39 -0.84
CA ALA A 48 2.16 5.02 -1.48
C ALA A 48 2.33 4.92 -3.01
N THR A 49 1.73 3.88 -3.60
CA THR A 49 1.65 3.67 -5.04
C THR A 49 0.26 4.08 -5.54
N THR A 50 0.22 4.93 -6.55
CA THR A 50 -1.02 5.37 -7.21
C THR A 50 -1.02 4.93 -8.67
N LEU A 51 -2.07 4.20 -9.07
CA LEU A 51 -2.37 3.82 -10.44
C LEU A 51 -3.37 4.81 -11.02
N HIS A 52 -3.05 5.40 -12.17
CA HIS A 52 -3.98 6.17 -12.97
C HIS A 52 -4.49 5.30 -14.12
N LEU A 53 -5.80 5.09 -14.17
CA LEU A 53 -6.46 4.21 -15.13
C LEU A 53 -6.92 4.99 -16.37
N ASP A 54 -7.20 4.27 -17.45
CA ASP A 54 -7.66 4.82 -18.73
C ASP A 54 -9.00 5.57 -18.67
N ASN A 55 -9.84 5.24 -17.69
CA ASN A 55 -11.10 5.92 -17.41
C ASN A 55 -10.94 7.18 -16.53
N LYS A 56 -9.71 7.62 -16.27
CA LYS A 56 -9.33 8.76 -15.41
C LYS A 56 -9.53 8.53 -13.91
N GLU A 57 -9.92 7.33 -13.49
CA GLU A 57 -9.97 6.98 -12.07
C GLU A 57 -8.56 6.69 -11.52
N THR A 58 -8.42 6.80 -10.21
CA THR A 58 -7.16 6.56 -9.51
C THR A 58 -7.34 5.53 -8.41
N TYR A 59 -6.46 4.54 -8.39
CA TYR A 59 -6.38 3.55 -7.32
C TYR A 59 -5.08 3.74 -6.54
N GLN A 60 -5.18 3.90 -5.23
CA GLN A 60 -4.01 4.09 -4.36
C GLN A 60 -3.91 2.94 -3.36
N PHE A 61 -2.70 2.42 -3.18
CA PHE A 61 -2.39 1.39 -2.20
C PHE A 61 -0.97 1.57 -1.67
N MET A 62 -0.65 0.90 -0.57
CA MET A 62 0.67 0.89 0.04
C MET A 62 1.11 -0.55 0.23
N ASP A 63 2.30 -0.90 -0.26
CA ASP A 63 2.87 -2.24 -0.14
C ASP A 63 3.57 -2.38 1.23
N GLU A 64 3.57 -3.57 1.81
CA GLU A 64 4.26 -3.86 3.08
C GLU A 64 5.78 -3.65 2.96
N GLU A 65 6.35 -3.93 1.78
CA GLU A 65 7.77 -3.68 1.50
C GLU A 65 8.12 -2.19 1.43
N LEU A 66 7.12 -1.35 1.17
CA LEU A 66 7.25 0.10 1.07
C LEU A 66 6.83 0.84 2.35
N LEU A 67 6.52 0.11 3.42
CA LEU A 67 6.30 0.70 4.74
C LEU A 67 7.59 1.26 5.31
N LEU A 68 7.47 2.35 6.05
CA LEU A 68 8.61 3.08 6.62
C LEU A 68 9.50 2.17 7.47
N ASP A 69 8.91 1.35 8.35
CA ASP A 69 9.65 0.41 9.20
C ASP A 69 10.45 -0.60 8.36
N THR A 70 9.83 -1.18 7.33
CA THR A 70 10.47 -2.13 6.41
C THR A 70 11.61 -1.46 5.63
N LEU A 71 11.40 -0.23 5.16
CA LEU A 71 12.42 0.54 4.44
C LEU A 71 13.60 0.88 5.34
N TYR A 72 13.37 1.23 6.61
CA TYR A 72 14.45 1.43 7.59
C TYR A 72 15.23 0.15 7.85
N ASP A 73 14.56 -0.98 8.02
CA ASP A 73 15.23 -2.26 8.26
C ASP A 73 16.11 -2.66 7.06
N GLN A 74 15.59 -2.52 5.84
CA GLN A 74 16.29 -2.90 4.60
C GLN A 74 17.41 -1.93 4.20
N HIS A 75 17.25 -0.64 4.48
CA HIS A 75 18.15 0.41 4.00
C HIS A 75 18.77 1.25 5.12
N SER A 76 18.76 0.75 6.36
CA SER A 76 19.26 1.43 7.57
C SER A 76 20.58 2.18 7.36
N ALA A 77 21.56 1.59 6.67
CA ALA A 77 22.84 2.24 6.38
C ALA A 77 22.72 3.53 5.54
N PHE A 78 21.76 3.60 4.62
CA PHE A 78 21.50 4.76 3.75
C PHE A 78 20.79 5.89 4.52
N PHE A 79 19.85 5.56 5.40
CA PHE A 79 19.13 6.53 6.21
C PHE A 79 20.02 7.15 7.31
N TRP A 80 20.91 6.37 7.93
CA TRP A 80 21.90 6.90 8.87
C TRP A 80 22.83 7.95 8.25
N GLN A 81 23.15 7.86 6.95
CA GLN A 81 23.98 8.86 6.27
C GLN A 81 23.24 10.17 6.00
N LEU A 82 21.93 10.12 5.72
CA LEU A 82 21.12 11.33 5.49
C LEU A 82 20.85 12.11 6.78
N ASP A 83 20.68 11.42 7.91
CA ASP A 83 20.45 12.04 9.21
C ASP A 83 21.71 12.73 9.79
N ASN A 84 22.90 12.35 9.30
CA ASN A 84 24.18 12.99 9.64
C ASN A 84 24.67 14.00 8.58
N ALA A 85 23.87 14.27 7.54
CA ALA A 85 24.23 15.18 6.45
C ALA A 85 23.65 16.60 6.61
N PHE A 86 22.96 16.89 7.72
CA PHE A 86 22.42 18.21 8.07
C PHE A 86 22.87 18.66 9.46
#